data_AF-B2T0V9-F1
#
_entry.id   AF-B2T0V9-F1
#
_cell.length_a   1.000
_cell.length_b   1.000
_cell.length_c   1.000
_cell.angle_alpha   90.00
_cell.angle_beta   90.00
_cell.angle_gamma   90.00
#
_symmetry.space_group_name_H-M   'P 1'
#
loop_
_entity.id
_entity.type
_entity.pdbx_description
1 polymer ?
#
loop_
_entity_poly.entity_id
_entity_poly.type
_entity_poly.pdbx_seq_one_letter_code
_entity_poly.pdbx_strand_id
1 'polypeptide(L)'
;MPVQPETESTDDVDVADKPRRLTLAGALAQRERTSAFTGSRIQVDGLALEVVEIGPYTEEDGRMVTFRARAVGNVRLQAGEILTTPWGVCRIVN
;
A
#
# COMPACT_ATOMS: atom_id res chain seq x y z
N MET A 1 51.06 36.06 -0.67
CA MET A 1 50.06 36.49 -1.68
C MET A 1 50.77 36.44 -3.04
N PRO A 2 50.29 35.65 -4.03
CA PRO A 2 49.01 35.82 -4.75
C PRO A 2 48.06 34.60 -4.57
N VAL A 3 46.72 34.68 -4.41
CA VAL A 3 45.57 35.10 -5.27
C VAL A 3 45.52 34.35 -6.62
N GLN A 4 44.44 33.71 -7.10
CA GLN A 4 43.06 33.50 -6.66
C GLN A 4 42.39 32.43 -7.59
N PRO A 5 41.06 32.18 -7.61
CA PRO A 5 40.46 30.83 -7.69
C PRO A 5 39.54 30.60 -8.91
N GLU A 6 39.52 29.40 -9.50
CA GLU A 6 38.52 29.03 -10.52
C GLU A 6 38.26 27.52 -10.37
N THR A 7 37.06 27.04 -10.06
CA THR A 7 35.94 27.08 -10.99
C THR A 7 34.61 26.91 -10.24
N GLU A 8 33.80 27.95 -10.35
CA GLU A 8 32.35 27.94 -10.49
C GLU A 8 31.76 26.57 -10.87
N SER A 9 30.85 26.06 -10.05
CA SER A 9 29.86 25.06 -10.48
C SER A 9 28.49 25.59 -10.10
N THR A 10 28.04 26.55 -10.90
CA THR A 10 26.63 26.85 -11.05
C THR A 10 26.11 25.87 -12.09
N ASP A 11 25.38 24.84 -11.65
CA ASP A 11 24.52 24.06 -12.52
C ASP A 11 23.10 24.17 -11.96
N ASP A 12 22.45 25.27 -12.32
CA ASP A 12 21.00 25.38 -12.33
C ASP A 12 20.47 24.40 -13.39
N VAL A 13 19.90 23.27 -12.98
CA VAL A 13 19.06 22.45 -13.87
C VAL A 13 17.78 22.04 -13.15
N ASP A 14 16.80 22.90 -13.36
CA ASP A 14 15.53 22.56 -14.00
C ASP A 14 14.67 21.48 -13.34
N VAL A 15 13.52 21.95 -12.84
CA VAL A 15 12.32 21.18 -12.56
C VAL A 15 11.94 20.39 -13.81
N ALA A 16 12.32 19.11 -13.84
CA ALA A 16 11.76 18.15 -14.76
C ALA A 16 11.15 17.00 -13.97
N ASP A 17 9.85 17.12 -13.77
CA ASP A 17 8.88 16.05 -13.56
C ASP A 17 9.29 14.81 -14.36
N LYS A 18 9.98 13.86 -13.70
CA LYS A 18 10.39 12.60 -14.33
C LYS A 18 9.43 11.50 -13.89
N PRO A 19 8.74 10.84 -14.82
CA PRO A 19 7.86 9.73 -14.50
C PRO A 19 8.70 8.64 -13.87
N ARG A 20 8.32 8.25 -12.65
CA ARG A 20 8.99 7.20 -11.87
C ARG A 20 9.16 5.97 -12.74
N ARG A 21 10.40 5.76 -13.19
CA ARG A 21 10.85 4.60 -13.95
C ARG A 21 10.59 3.36 -13.09
N LEU A 22 9.46 2.71 -13.31
CA LEU A 22 9.09 1.43 -12.70
C LEU A 22 10.17 0.42 -13.09
N THR A 23 11.08 0.14 -12.17
CA THR A 23 12.12 -0.86 -12.35
C THR A 23 11.46 -2.23 -12.49
N LEU A 24 12.03 -3.10 -13.32
CA LEU A 24 11.55 -4.48 -13.51
C LEU A 24 11.54 -5.25 -12.17
N ALA A 25 12.42 -4.87 -11.23
CA ALA A 25 12.40 -5.31 -9.84
C ALA A 25 11.14 -4.88 -9.06
N GLY A 26 10.60 -3.67 -9.30
CA GLY A 26 9.31 -3.25 -8.76
C GLY A 26 8.13 -4.01 -9.38
N ALA A 27 8.20 -4.30 -10.68
CA ALA A 27 7.19 -5.10 -11.38
C ALA A 27 7.22 -6.59 -10.98
N LEU A 28 8.40 -7.14 -10.65
CA LEU A 28 8.56 -8.49 -10.11
C LEU A 28 8.16 -8.58 -8.63
N ALA A 29 8.47 -7.56 -7.81
CA ALA A 29 7.95 -7.46 -6.45
C ALA A 29 6.41 -7.40 -6.40
N GLN A 30 5.76 -6.85 -7.43
CA GLN A 30 4.31 -6.90 -7.58
C GLN A 30 3.77 -8.27 -8.00
N ARG A 31 4.57 -9.11 -8.68
CA ARG A 31 4.12 -10.37 -9.29
C ARG A 31 4.22 -11.60 -8.38
N GLU A 32 4.99 -11.55 -7.30
CA GLU A 32 5.17 -12.68 -6.37
C GLU A 32 4.52 -12.50 -5.01
N ARG A 33 3.78 -11.41 -4.78
CA ARG A 33 3.16 -11.17 -3.48
C ARG A 33 1.73 -11.73 -3.43
N THR A 34 1.65 -13.03 -3.25
CA THR A 34 0.49 -13.75 -2.70
C THR A 34 0.28 -13.42 -1.21
N SER A 35 0.60 -12.20 -0.81
CA SER A 35 0.50 -11.67 0.54
C SER A 35 0.02 -10.24 0.41
N ALA A 36 -1.15 -9.94 0.94
CA ALA A 36 -1.58 -8.55 1.06
C ALA A 36 -0.62 -7.85 2.05
N PHE A 37 -0.30 -6.59 1.79
CA PHE A 37 0.49 -5.74 2.70
C PHE A 37 -0.37 -4.57 3.16
N THR A 38 -0.07 -4.02 4.33
CA THR A 38 -0.70 -2.79 4.79
C THR A 38 -0.57 -1.68 3.74
N GLY A 39 -1.66 -0.99 3.45
CA GLY A 39 -1.81 0.02 2.40
C GLY A 39 -2.10 -0.56 1.00
N SER A 40 -2.11 -1.88 0.82
CA SER A 40 -2.45 -2.48 -0.48
C SER A 40 -3.96 -2.53 -0.71
N ARG A 41 -4.37 -2.31 -1.96
CA ARG A 41 -5.76 -2.51 -2.39
C ARG A 41 -5.92 -3.91 -2.98
N ILE A 42 -6.83 -4.68 -2.40
CA ILE A 42 -7.21 -6.01 -2.85
C ILE A 42 -8.62 -5.99 -3.41
N GLN A 43 -8.91 -6.92 -4.31
CA GLN A 43 -10.26 -7.16 -4.80
C GLN A 43 -10.73 -8.53 -4.34
N VAL A 44 -11.87 -8.58 -3.66
CA VAL A 44 -12.50 -9.81 -3.15
C VAL A 44 -13.93 -9.81 -3.65
N ASP A 45 -14.34 -10.81 -4.44
CA ASP A 45 -15.74 -10.96 -4.91
C ASP A 45 -16.35 -9.67 -5.53
N GLY A 46 -15.52 -8.89 -6.24
CA GLY A 46 -15.93 -7.60 -6.84
C GLY A 46 -15.92 -6.40 -5.90
N LEU A 47 -15.55 -6.60 -4.64
CA LEU A 47 -15.37 -5.57 -3.62
C LEU A 47 -13.93 -5.11 -3.60
N ALA A 48 -13.69 -3.80 -3.71
CA ALA A 48 -12.38 -3.22 -3.51
C ALA A 48 -12.17 -2.89 -2.03
N LEU A 49 -11.15 -3.50 -1.43
CA LEU A 49 -10.77 -3.31 -0.03
C LEU A 49 -9.33 -2.80 0.02
N GLU A 50 -9.02 -1.92 0.96
CA GLU A 50 -7.63 -1.54 1.25
C GLU A 50 -7.23 -2.04 2.62
N VAL A 51 -6.15 -2.81 2.68
CA VAL A 51 -5.65 -3.39 3.92
C VAL A 51 -5.07 -2.30 4.80
N VAL A 52 -5.62 -2.12 5.99
CA VAL A 52 -5.21 -1.09 6.96
C VAL A 52 -4.22 -1.68 7.96
N GLU A 53 -4.37 -2.95 8.32
CA GLU A 53 -3.57 -3.58 9.36
C GLU A 53 -3.52 -5.10 9.12
N ILE A 54 -2.39 -5.76 9.37
CA ILE A 54 -2.24 -7.21 9.22
C ILE A 54 -1.70 -7.76 10.54
N GLY A 55 -2.38 -8.75 11.08
CA GLY A 55 -2.03 -9.34 12.36
C GLY A 55 -3.16 -10.20 12.91
N PRO A 56 -2.87 -11.06 13.88
CA PRO A 56 -3.90 -11.80 14.59
C PRO A 56 -4.69 -10.83 15.49
N TYR A 57 -5.87 -10.42 15.04
CA TYR A 57 -6.81 -9.66 15.86
C TYR A 57 -7.85 -10.61 16.44
N THR A 58 -8.11 -10.50 17.73
CA THR A 58 -9.22 -11.23 18.37
C THR A 58 -10.41 -10.30 18.43
N GLU A 59 -11.51 -10.72 17.85
CA GLU A 59 -12.80 -10.04 17.96
C GLU A 59 -13.45 -10.30 19.31
N GLU A 60 -14.41 -9.45 19.70
CA GLU A 60 -15.15 -9.60 20.96
C GLU A 60 -15.89 -10.95 21.04
N ASP A 61 -16.29 -11.51 19.89
CA ASP A 61 -16.88 -12.85 19.76
C ASP A 61 -15.86 -14.01 19.78
N GLY A 62 -14.57 -13.72 20.02
CA GLY A 62 -13.50 -14.72 20.01
C GLY A 62 -13.07 -15.18 18.61
N ARG A 63 -13.58 -14.54 17.55
CA ARG A 63 -13.15 -14.83 16.16
C ARG A 63 -11.76 -14.25 15.90
N MET A 64 -10.90 -15.04 15.29
CA MET A 64 -9.56 -14.61 14.90
C MET A 64 -9.60 -13.99 13.50
N VAL A 65 -9.32 -12.70 13.42
CA VAL A 65 -9.22 -11.92 12.21
C VAL A 65 -7.74 -11.83 11.83
N THR A 66 -7.42 -12.08 10.56
CA THR A 66 -6.06 -12.08 10.02
C THR A 66 -5.59 -10.68 9.61
N PHE A 67 -6.53 -9.82 9.20
CA PHE A 67 -6.22 -8.45 8.82
C PHE A 67 -7.46 -7.54 8.86
N ARG A 68 -7.23 -6.24 8.99
CA ARG A 68 -8.27 -5.20 8.92
C ARG A 68 -8.18 -4.50 7.58
N ALA A 69 -9.32 -4.23 6.98
CA ALA A 69 -9.38 -3.55 5.70
C ALA A 69 -10.49 -2.49 5.69
N ARG A 70 -10.29 -1.41 4.95
CA ARG A 70 -11.34 -0.41 4.68
C ARG A 70 -11.96 -0.69 3.32
N ALA A 71 -13.27 -0.54 3.22
CA ALA A 71 -13.94 -0.58 1.91
C ALA A 71 -13.53 0.66 1.10
N VAL A 72 -13.15 0.47 -0.16
CA VAL A 72 -12.76 1.56 -1.06
C VAL A 72 -13.68 1.58 -2.26
N GLY A 73 -14.18 2.77 -2.60
CA GLY A 73 -15.11 2.96 -3.73
C GLY A 73 -16.59 2.89 -3.31
N ASN A 74 -17.47 2.64 -4.27
CA ASN A 74 -18.93 2.58 -4.05
C ASN A 74 -19.38 1.23 -3.47
N VAL A 75 -18.65 0.73 -2.47
CA VAL A 75 -18.96 -0.52 -1.79
C VAL A 75 -19.62 -0.19 -0.46
N ARG A 76 -20.84 -0.68 -0.24
CA ARG A 76 -21.59 -0.50 1.02
C ARG A 76 -21.33 -1.68 1.96
N LEU A 77 -20.10 -1.81 2.44
CA LEU A 77 -19.79 -2.72 3.55
C LEU A 77 -19.94 -1.97 4.87
N GLN A 78 -20.43 -2.65 5.90
CA GLN A 78 -20.56 -2.05 7.22
C GLN A 78 -19.25 -2.17 8.00
N ALA A 79 -18.87 -1.12 8.74
CA ALA A 79 -17.78 -1.23 9.68
C ALA A 79 -18.12 -2.30 10.74
N GLY A 80 -17.19 -3.21 10.97
CA GLY A 80 -17.38 -4.39 11.81
C GLY A 80 -17.73 -5.67 11.04
N GLU A 81 -18.06 -5.57 9.76
CA GLU A 81 -18.37 -6.73 8.92
C GLU A 81 -17.12 -7.61 8.75
N ILE A 82 -17.30 -8.93 8.86
CA ILE A 82 -16.21 -9.90 8.74
C ILE A 82 -16.38 -10.67 7.44
N LEU A 83 -15.40 -10.57 6.55
CA LEU A 83 -15.37 -11.28 5.28
C LEU A 83 -14.33 -12.39 5.32
N THR A 84 -14.66 -13.54 4.74
CA THR A 84 -13.68 -14.61 4.52
C THR A 84 -13.12 -14.43 3.13
N THR A 85 -11.81 -14.22 3.02
CA THR A 85 -11.14 -13.95 1.75
C THR A 85 -10.07 -15.03 1.49
N PRO A 86 -9.56 -15.16 0.26
CA PRO A 86 -8.43 -16.05 -0.04
C PRO A 86 -7.15 -15.73 0.76
N TRP A 87 -7.04 -14.52 1.32
CA TRP A 87 -5.90 -14.06 2.13
C TRP A 87 -6.11 -14.26 3.64
N GLY A 88 -7.28 -14.74 4.05
CA GLY A 88 -7.66 -14.91 5.45
C GLY A 88 -8.96 -14.19 5.81
N VAL A 89 -9.27 -14.18 7.09
CA VAL A 89 -10.46 -13.52 7.64
C VAL A 89 -10.15 -12.03 7.78
N CYS A 90 -10.97 -11.18 7.17
CA CYS A 90 -10.81 -9.73 7.26
C CYS A 90 -11.97 -9.07 7.99
N ARG A 91 -11.67 -8.01 8.74
CA ARG A 91 -12.69 -7.14 9.33
C ARG A 91 -12.70 -5.79 8.63
N ILE A 92 -13.88 -5.34 8.27
CA ILE A 92 -14.10 -4.02 7.69
C ILE A 92 -14.00 -2.96 8.78
N VAL A 93 -13.13 -1.99 8.58
CA VAL A 93 -12.99 -0.81 9.44
C VAL A 93 -13.37 0.44 8.65
N ASN A 94 -13.79 1.49 9.36
CA ASN A 94 -14.18 2.77 8.77
C ASN A 94 -12.98 3.70 8.57
#